data_AF-A0A9D4CJN3-F1
#
_entry.id   AF-A0A9D4CJN3-F1
#
_cell.length_a   1.000
_cell.length_b   1.000
_cell.length_c   1.000
_cell.angle_alpha   90.00
_cell.angle_beta   90.00
_cell.angle_gamma   90.00
#
_symmetry.space_group_name_H-M   'P 1'
#
loop_
_entity.id
_entity.type
_entity.pdbx_description
1 polymer ?
#
loop_
_entity_poly.entity_id
_entity_poly.type
_entity_poly.pdbx_seq_one_letter_code
_entity_poly.pdbx_strand_id
1 'polypeptide(L)' 'MGKSEWLPGRLCCDHFYNIFVSDYSRSRIIVLDPQGEFMFEHATRMDGLDRPRCMTTDGNGFFLVSGKGGYPNMHTCEYI' A
#
# COMPACT_ATOMS: atom_id res chain seq x y z
N MET A 1 8.18 21.70 -14.88
CA MET A 1 7.15 20.69 -14.54
C MET A 1 7.71 19.89 -13.38
N GLY A 2 7.26 20.17 -12.15
CA GLY A 2 7.85 19.56 -10.96
C GLY A 2 7.70 18.05 -11.02
N LYS A 3 8.78 17.31 -10.73
CA LYS A 3 8.70 15.87 -10.48
C LYS A 3 7.58 15.69 -9.45
N SER A 4 6.53 14.96 -9.82
CA SER A 4 5.55 14.51 -8.85
C SER A 4 6.35 13.70 -7.84
N GLU A 5 6.61 14.27 -6.66
CA GLU A 5 7.38 13.60 -5.62
C GLU A 5 6.56 12.43 -5.11
N TRP A 6 6.86 11.28 -5.71
CA TRP A 6 6.52 10.00 -5.14
C TRP A 6 7.28 9.93 -3.81
N LEU A 7 6.54 10.05 -2.71
CA LEU A 7 7.10 9.92 -1.36
C LEU A 7 6.68 8.53 -0.88
N PRO A 8 7.46 7.48 -1.21
CA PRO A 8 7.18 6.16 -0.68
C PRO A 8 7.28 6.22 0.85
N GLY A 9 6.24 5.71 1.51
CA GLY A 9 6.24 5.52 2.97
C GLY A 9 7.05 4.28 3.33
N ARG A 10 6.38 3.13 3.42
CA ARG A 10 6.97 1.82 3.66
C ARG A 10 6.70 0.87 2.49
N LEU A 11 7.39 -0.27 2.54
CA LEU A 11 7.12 -1.43 1.70
C LEU A 11 7.06 -2.70 2.55
N CYS A 12 6.32 -3.69 2.09
CA CYS A 12 6.31 -5.07 2.61
C CYS A 12 6.06 -6.04 1.45
N CYS A 13 6.25 -7.34 1.69
CA CYS A 13 5.95 -8.37 0.71
C CYS A 13 5.08 -9.46 1.31
N ASP A 14 4.21 -10.08 0.50
CA ASP A 14 3.45 -11.28 0.88
C ASP A 14 4.31 -12.55 0.74
N HIS A 15 3.69 -13.73 0.93
CA HIS A 15 4.39 -15.02 0.79
C HIS A 15 4.73 -15.40 -0.66
N PHE A 16 4.13 -14.71 -1.64
CA PHE A 16 4.41 -14.87 -3.07
C PHE A 16 5.48 -13.89 -3.55
N TYR A 17 6.02 -13.06 -2.66
CA TYR A 17 6.97 -11.98 -2.93
C TYR A 17 6.40 -10.81 -3.74
N ASN A 18 5.08 -10.66 -3.82
CA ASN A 18 4.49 -9.43 -4.36
C ASN A 18 4.84 -8.26 -3.43
N ILE A 19 5.25 -7.14 -4.01
CA ILE A 19 5.77 -5.97 -3.29
C ILE A 19 4.65 -4.95 -3.16
N PHE A 20 4.37 -4.55 -1.92
CA PHE A 20 3.39 -3.52 -1.60
C PHE A 20 4.14 -2.25 -1.24
N VAL A 21 3.79 -1.12 -1.85
CA VAL A 21 4.40 0.18 -1.54
C VAL A 21 3.33 1.21 -1.22
N SER A 22 3.44 1.86 -0.06
CA SER A 22 2.54 2.93 0.31
C SER A 22 3.00 4.23 -0.33
N ASP A 23 2.18 4.83 -1.19
CA ASP A 23 2.41 6.16 -1.73
C ASP A 23 1.71 7.18 -0.84
N TYR A 24 2.49 7.77 0.07
CA TYR A 24 2.02 8.70 1.08
C TYR A 24 1.43 9.98 0.46
N SER A 25 2.04 10.50 -0.60
CA SER A 25 1.61 11.78 -1.18
C SER A 25 0.32 11.63 -1.98
N ARG A 26 0.06 10.45 -2.55
CA ARG A 26 -1.14 10.19 -3.36
C ARG A 26 -2.21 9.35 -2.66
N SER A 27 -1.97 8.90 -1.43
CA SER A 27 -2.94 8.13 -0.65
C SER A 27 -3.41 6.85 -1.36
N ARG A 28 -2.43 6.06 -1.80
CA ARG A 28 -2.65 4.77 -2.46
C ARG A 28 -1.62 3.74 -2.02
N ILE A 29 -1.93 2.47 -2.23
CA ILE A 29 -1.00 1.34 -2.20
C ILE A 29 -0.71 0.95 -3.64
N ILE A 30 0.54 0.73 -4.00
CA ILE A 30 0.96 0.16 -5.27
C ILE A 30 1.39 -1.28 -5.03
N VAL A 31 0.93 -2.19 -5.88
CA VAL A 31 1.29 -3.61 -5.83
C VAL A 31 2.12 -3.94 -7.06
N LEU A 32 3.30 -4.52 -6.83
CA LEU A 32 4.23 -4.97 -7.86
C LEU A 32 4.44 -6.47 -7.74
N ASP A 33 4.79 -7.11 -8.83
CA ASP A 33 5.19 -8.51 -8.82
C ASP A 33 6.61 -8.68 -8.21
N PRO A 34 7.11 -9.91 -8.04
CA PRO A 34 8.45 -10.14 -7.49
C PRO A 34 9.60 -9.63 -8.38
N GLN A 35 9.32 -9.28 -9.64
CA GLN A 35 10.26 -8.67 -10.58
C GLN A 35 10.24 -7.13 -10.48
N GLY A 36 9.28 -6.56 -9.74
CA GLY A 36 9.09 -5.12 -9.59
C GLY A 36 8.18 -4.50 -10.66
N GLU A 37 7.48 -5.32 -11.45
CA GLU A 37 6.55 -4.84 -12.46
C GLU A 37 5.20 -4.48 -11.84
N PHE A 38 4.58 -3.41 -12.34
CA PHE A 38 3.30 -2.93 -11.84
C PHE A 38 2.19 -3.95 -12.09
N MET A 39 1.49 -4.34 -11.03
CA MET A 39 0.28 -5.17 -11.11
C MET A 39 -0.97 -4.31 -11.04
N PHE A 40 -1.15 -3.58 -9.94
CA PHE A 40 -2.31 -2.70 -9.72
C PHE A 40 -2.07 -1.68 -8.60
N GLU A 41 -3.04 -0.79 -8.37
CA GLU A 41 -3.05 0.14 -7.24
C GLU A 41 -4.40 0.16 -6.51
N HIS A 42 -4.37 0.50 -5.23
CA HIS A 42 -5.55 0.63 -4.38
C HIS A 42 -5.61 2.01 -3.73
N ALA A 43 -6.71 2.74 -3.94
CA ALA A 43 -6.89 4.09 -3.42
C ALA A 43 -7.41 4.07 -1.97
N THR A 44 -6.54 4.39 -1.01
CA THR A 44 -6.82 4.27 0.43
C THR A 44 -7.80 5.31 0.99
N ARG A 45 -7.98 6.45 0.31
CA ARG A 45 -8.89 7.52 0.78
C ARG A 45 -10.34 7.09 0.83
N MET A 46 -10.76 6.23 -0.10
CA MET A 46 -12.14 5.72 -0.14
C MET A 46 -12.46 4.87 1.09
N ASP A 47 -11.42 4.33 1.73
CA ASP A 47 -11.52 3.52 2.93
C ASP A 47 -11.19 4.32 4.21
N GLY A 48 -11.24 5.66 4.13
CA GLY A 48 -10.99 6.56 5.26
C GLY A 48 -9.52 6.66 5.68
N LEU A 49 -8.59 6.14 4.88
CA LEU A 49 -7.16 6.19 5.17
C LEU A 49 -6.46 7.21 4.26
N ASP A 50 -6.06 8.36 4.82
CA ASP A 50 -5.24 9.34 4.12
C ASP A 50 -3.76 9.06 4.42
N ARG A 51 -2.89 9.29 3.43
CA ARG A 51 -1.44 9.31 3.66
C ARG A 51 -0.92 8.02 4.34
N PRO A 52 -1.03 6.85 3.69
CA PRO A 52 -0.54 5.59 4.23
C PRO A 52 0.98 5.68 4.45
N ARG A 53 1.45 5.24 5.63
CA ARG A 53 2.86 5.36 6.06
C ARG A 53 3.48 4.06 6.52
N CYS A 54 2.71 3.21 7.18
CA CYS A 54 3.21 1.93 7.68
C CYS A 54 2.40 0.79 7.12
N MET A 55 3.08 -0.30 6.78
CA MET A 55 2.47 -1.52 6.27
C MET A 55 3.13 -2.75 6.88
N THR A 56 2.33 -3.80 7.10
CA THR A 56 2.79 -5.17 7.30
C THR A 56 1.78 -6.12 6.65
N THR A 57 2.22 -7.32 6.28
CA THR A 57 1.33 -8.41 5.87
C THR A 57 1.16 -9.42 6.99
N ASP A 58 0.11 -10.24 6.93
CA ASP A 58 -0.05 -11.44 7.74
C ASP A 58 0.51 -12.71 7.06
N GLY A 59 0.96 -12.60 5.80
CA GLY A 59 1.47 -13.71 5.00
C GLY A 59 0.41 -14.53 4.27
N ASN A 60 -0.89 -14.25 4.42
CA ASN A 60 -1.99 -14.91 3.70
C ASN A 60 -2.66 -13.98 2.68
N GLY A 61 -1.97 -12.91 2.29
CA GLY A 61 -2.49 -11.92 1.38
C GLY A 61 -3.24 -10.76 2.05
N PHE A 62 -3.32 -10.74 3.37
CA PHE A 62 -3.84 -9.57 4.08
C PHE A 62 -2.71 -8.59 4.38
N PHE A 63 -3.04 -7.31 4.47
CA PHE A 63 -2.11 -6.29 4.93
C PHE A 63 -2.77 -5.28 5.87
N LEU A 64 -1.98 -4.81 6.83
CA LEU A 64 -2.35 -3.74 7.74
C LEU A 64 -1.69 -2.47 7.26
N VAL A 65 -2.46 -1.39 7.08
CA VAL A 65 -1.91 -0.08 6.74
C VAL A 65 -2.29 0.93 7.81
N SER A 66 -1.35 1.77 8.21
CA SER A 66 -1.63 2.92 9.06
C SER A 66 -1.17 4.23 8.42
N GLY A 67 -1.92 5.30 8.70
CA GLY A 67 -1.81 6.60 8.04
C GLY A 67 -2.43 7.71 8.89
N LYS A 68 -2.76 8.84 8.26
CA LYS A 68 -3.47 9.97 8.89
C LYS A 68 -4.99 9.73 8.75
N GLY A 69 -5.77 9.89 9.82
CA GLY A 69 -7.23 9.75 9.78
C GLY A 69 -7.84 8.98 10.96
N GLY A 70 -7.04 8.14 11.65
CA GLY A 70 -7.41 7.49 12.92
C GLY A 70 -7.40 5.96 12.87
N TYR A 71 -6.78 5.33 13.89
CA TYR A 71 -6.54 3.90 14.16
C TYR A 71 -6.04 3.02 12.97
N PRO A 72 -5.30 1.92 13.20
CA PRO A 72 -4.86 1.05 12.10
C PRO A 72 -6.08 0.44 11.41
N ASN A 73 -6.39 0.89 10.19
CA ASN A 73 -7.41 0.30 9.35
C ASN A 73 -6.83 -0.98 8.72
N MET A 74 -7.42 -2.12 9.07
CA MET A 74 -7.10 -3.41 8.45
C MET A 74 -7.81 -3.43 7.10
N HIS A 75 -7.05 -3.29 6.02
CA HIS A 75 -7.59 -3.40 4.67
C HIS A 75 -7.39 -4.84 4.18
N THR A 76 -8.47 -5.46 3.73
CA THR A 76 -8.44 -6.73 3.03
C THR A 76 -8.19 -6.45 1.55
N CYS A 77 -7.07 -6.92 0.99
CA CYS A 77 -7.01 -7.18 -0.45
C CYS A 77 -7.26 -8.67 -0.63
N GLU A 78 -8.42 -9.03 -1.13
CA GLU A 78 -8.57 -10.33 -1.77
C GLU A 78 -7.92 -10.22 -3.15
N TYR A 79 -6.96 -11.11 -3.44
CA TYR A 79 -6.42 -11.25 -4.79
C TYR A 79 -7.55 -11.82 -5.62
N ILE A 80 -8.12 -11.01 -6.52
CA ILE A 80 -9.09 -11.47 -7.51
C ILE A 80 -8.38 -12.39 -8.51
#